data_AF-A0A834IBP7-F1
#
_entry.id   AF-A0A834IBP7-F1
#
_cell.length_a   1.000
_cell.length_b   1.000
_cell.length_c   1.000
_cell.angle_alpha   90.00
_cell.angle_beta   90.00
_cell.angle_gamma   90.00
#
_symmetry.space_group_name_H-M   'P 1'
#
loop_
_entity.id
_entity.type
_entity.pdbx_description
1 polymer ?
#
loop_
_entity_poly.entity_id
_entity_poly.type
_entity_poly.pdbx_seq_one_letter_code
_entity_poly.pdbx_strand_id
1 'polypeptide(L)' 'MEVLSPYASKYYEWISFDDEQSLTYKTEFIKNNQFGGAMIYCLNSDDFKGSCTMGFSGGLKFPLISTVKSVLGRTDPGAV' A
#
# COMPACT_ATOMS: atom_id res chain seq x y z
N MET A 1 -15.26 14.93 4.99
CA MET A 1 -14.36 14.16 4.13
C MET A 1 -13.44 13.41 5.06
N GLU A 2 -13.59 12.09 5.17
CA GLU A 2 -12.73 11.30 6.07
C GLU A 2 -11.39 11.04 5.38
N VAL A 3 -10.29 11.23 6.11
CA VAL A 3 -8.93 10.95 5.63
C VAL A 3 -8.60 9.51 5.96
N LEU A 4 -8.40 8.69 4.93
CA LEU A 4 -8.13 7.24 5.06
C LEU A 4 -6.63 6.89 5.04
N SER A 5 -5.75 7.90 5.14
CA SER A 5 -4.30 7.70 5.32
C SER A 5 -3.91 7.90 6.79
N PRO A 6 -3.01 7.05 7.32
CA PRO A 6 -2.58 7.14 8.71
C PRO A 6 -1.60 8.30 8.95
N TYR A 7 -1.37 8.54 10.23
CA TYR A 7 -0.25 9.35 10.72
C TYR A 7 0.31 8.73 12.00
N ALA A 8 1.56 9.05 12.29
CA ALA A 8 2.24 8.71 13.53
C ALA A 8 2.80 10.00 14.15
N SER A 9 2.77 10.09 15.48
CA SER A 9 3.30 11.25 16.21
C SER A 9 4.07 10.84 17.45
N LYS A 10 5.15 11.55 17.74
CA LYS A 10 5.91 11.41 18.98
C LYS A 10 6.52 12.76 19.38
N TYR A 11 6.19 13.25 20.57
CA TYR A 11 6.58 14.59 21.05
C TYR A 11 6.19 15.69 20.06
N TYR A 12 7.17 16.29 19.38
CA TYR A 12 7.01 17.35 18.39
C TYR A 12 7.08 16.85 16.95
N GLU A 13 7.29 15.54 16.76
CA GLU A 13 7.37 14.91 15.45
C GLU A 13 6.00 14.39 15.03
N TRP A 14 5.67 14.63 13.76
CA TRP A 14 4.48 14.12 13.11
C TRP A 14 4.82 13.67 11.69
N ILE A 15 4.38 12.47 11.35
CA ILE A 15 4.66 11.84 10.06
C ILE A 15 3.32 11.35 9.49
N SER A 16 2.97 11.85 8.31
CA SER A 16 1.97 11.19 7.46
C SER A 16 2.67 10.17 6.58
N PHE A 17 2.02 9.03 6.37
CA PHE A 17 2.53 7.97 5.53
C PHE A 17 1.38 7.19 4.91
N ASP A 18 1.74 6.27 4.02
CA ASP A 18 0.84 5.25 3.52
C ASP A 18 1.25 3.88 4.07
N ASP A 19 0.25 3.08 4.40
CA ASP A 19 0.33 1.71 4.86
C ASP A 19 -0.52 0.80 3.95
N GLU A 20 -0.57 -0.49 4.24
CA GLU A 20 -1.34 -1.44 3.43
C GLU A 20 -2.85 -1.11 3.40
N GLN A 21 -3.41 -0.59 4.49
CA GLN A 21 -4.84 -0.26 4.55
C GLN A 21 -5.17 0.96 3.68
N SER A 22 -4.43 2.06 3.84
CA SER A 22 -4.62 3.27 3.04
C SER A 22 -4.32 3.04 1.56
N LEU A 23 -3.31 2.22 1.23
CA LEU A 23 -3.05 1.81 -0.15
C LEU A 23 -4.16 0.94 -0.71
N THR A 24 -4.79 0.07 0.09
CA THR A 24 -5.98 -0.69 -0.36
C THR A 24 -7.08 0.28 -0.81
N TYR A 25 -7.44 1.27 0.00
CA TYR A 25 -8.46 2.26 -0.37
C TYR A 25 -8.09 3.09 -1.59
N LYS A 26 -6.85 3.59 -1.68
CA LYS A 26 -6.37 4.35 -2.84
C LYS A 26 -6.41 3.50 -4.11
N THR A 27 -6.08 2.23 -4.00
CA THR A 27 -6.03 1.31 -5.13
C THR A 27 -7.43 0.85 -5.57
N GLU A 28 -8.35 0.66 -4.62
CA GLU A 28 -9.77 0.46 -4.91
C GLU A 28 -10.36 1.69 -5.60
N PHE A 29 -10.00 2.90 -5.17
CA PHE A 29 -10.39 4.12 -5.86
C PHE A 29 -9.86 4.14 -7.31
N ILE A 30 -8.60 3.75 -7.54
CA ILE A 30 -8.01 3.64 -8.88
C ILE A 30 -8.84 2.69 -9.76
N LYS A 31 -9.16 1.50 -9.23
CA LYS A 31 -9.94 0.46 -9.91
C LYS A 31 -11.37 0.91 -10.20
N ASN A 32 -12.06 1.48 -9.23
CA ASN A 32 -13.46 1.90 -9.33
C ASN A 32 -13.66 3.06 -10.32
N ASN A 33 -12.63 3.90 -10.50
CA ASN A 33 -12.64 5.00 -11.45
C ASN A 33 -11.98 4.66 -12.80
N GLN A 34 -11.62 3.39 -13.04
CA GLN A 34 -11.06 2.91 -14.31
C GLN A 34 -9.79 3.64 -14.76
N PHE A 35 -8.96 4.08 -13.80
CA PHE A 35 -7.64 4.62 -14.12
C PHE A 35 -6.69 3.50 -14.60
N GLY A 36 -5.68 3.87 -15.39
CA GLY A 36 -4.77 2.91 -16.02
C GLY A 36 -3.79 2.19 -15.10
N GLY A 37 -3.65 2.64 -13.85
CA GLY A 37 -2.78 2.03 -12.84
C GLY A 37 -2.32 3.00 -11.76
N ALA A 38 -1.36 2.57 -10.95
CA ALA A 38 -0.72 3.37 -9.91
C ALA A 38 0.78 3.54 -10.23
N MET A 39 1.31 4.73 -9.98
CA MET A 39 2.76 4.99 -9.96
C MET A 39 3.25 4.91 -8.50
N ILE A 40 4.39 4.25 -8.29
CA ILE A 40 5.00 4.10 -6.96
C ILE A 40 6.28 4.91 -6.89
N TYR A 41 6.36 5.83 -5.93
CA TYR A 41 7.57 6.59 -5.63
C TYR A 41 7.94 6.43 -4.15
N CYS A 42 8.98 5.68 -3.80
CA CYS A 42 9.85 4.89 -4.67
C CYS A 42 10.05 3.47 -4.13
N LEU A 43 10.37 2.53 -5.02
CA LEU A 43 10.46 1.10 -4.71
C LEU A 43 11.43 0.79 -3.57
N ASN A 44 12.52 1.55 -3.45
CA ASN A 44 13.53 1.41 -2.41
C ASN A 44 13.10 1.97 -1.04
N SER A 45 11.98 2.68 -0.96
CA SER A 45 11.39 3.17 0.29
C SER A 45 10.35 2.20 0.87
N ASP A 46 9.96 1.16 0.13
CA ASP A 46 9.19 0.06 0.67
C ASP A 46 10.09 -0.83 1.55
N ASP A 47 9.49 -1.70 2.38
CA ASP A 47 10.25 -2.62 3.22
C ASP A 47 10.79 -3.81 2.40
N PHE A 48 11.82 -3.54 1.59
CA PHE A 48 12.47 -4.54 0.75
C PHE A 48 13.23 -5.60 1.54
N LYS A 49 13.47 -5.37 2.85
CA LYS A 49 14.17 -6.31 3.74
C LYS A 49 13.22 -7.17 4.57
N GLY A 50 11.96 -6.79 4.74
CA GLY A 50 11.04 -7.43 5.68
C GLY A 50 11.41 -7.12 7.14
N SER A 51 11.90 -5.91 7.41
CA SER A 51 12.27 -5.47 8.77
C SER A 51 11.07 -4.97 9.58
N CYS A 52 9.99 -4.58 8.93
CA CYS A 52 8.73 -4.21 9.57
C CYS A 52 8.00 -5.49 9.99
N THR A 53 8.18 -5.90 11.24
CA THR A 53 7.60 -7.13 11.80
C THR A 53 6.21 -6.95 12.41
N MET A 54 5.73 -5.71 12.47
CA MET A 54 4.43 -5.34 13.02
C MET A 54 3.46 -5.03 11.87
N GLY A 55 2.15 -5.18 12.12
CA GLY A 55 1.11 -4.96 11.11
C GLY A 55 0.69 -6.21 10.36
N PHE A 56 -0.18 -6.06 9.36
CA PHE A 56 -0.78 -7.18 8.62
C PHE A 56 0.23 -7.97 7.78
N SER A 57 1.29 -7.31 7.32
CA SER A 57 2.32 -7.92 6.46
C SER A 57 3.63 -8.23 7.21
N GLY A 58 3.58 -8.40 8.53
CA GLY A 58 4.76 -8.52 9.39
C GLY A 58 5.86 -9.44 8.83
N GLY A 59 7.02 -8.86 8.52
CA GLY A 59 8.19 -9.58 8.01
C GLY A 59 8.16 -9.92 6.51
N LEU A 60 7.12 -9.53 5.77
CA LEU A 60 7.06 -9.68 4.32
C LEU A 60 7.91 -8.61 3.63
N LYS A 61 8.55 -8.99 2.53
CA LYS A 61 9.26 -8.04 1.67
C LYS A 61 8.27 -7.32 0.77
N PHE A 62 8.50 -6.04 0.54
CA PHE A 62 7.70 -5.23 -0.38
C PHE A 62 6.18 -5.21 -0.05
N PRO A 63 5.78 -4.99 1.21
CA PRO A 63 4.38 -5.06 1.63
C PRO A 63 3.49 -4.02 0.94
N LEU A 64 4.00 -2.80 0.68
CA LEU A 64 3.20 -1.72 0.11
C LEU A 64 2.92 -1.96 -1.38
N ILE A 65 3.94 -2.26 -2.18
CA ILE A 65 3.73 -2.55 -3.61
C ILE A 65 2.99 -3.87 -3.82
N SER A 66 3.15 -4.85 -2.93
CA SER A 66 2.40 -6.11 -2.99
C SER A 66 0.90 -5.87 -2.77
N THR A 67 0.54 -4.94 -1.89
CA THR A 67 -0.85 -4.50 -1.68
C THR A 67 -1.43 -3.84 -2.94
N VAL A 68 -0.67 -2.93 -3.57
CA VAL A 68 -1.13 -2.30 -4.82
C VAL A 68 -1.33 -3.36 -5.93
N LYS A 69 -0.37 -4.30 -6.04
CA LYS A 69 -0.44 -5.41 -7.00
C LYS A 69 -1.62 -6.34 -6.73
N SER A 70 -1.96 -6.63 -5.48
CA SER A 70 -3.06 -7.54 -5.15
C SER A 70 -4.43 -6.93 -5.51
N VAL A 71 -4.59 -5.62 -5.34
CA VAL A 71 -5.86 -4.93 -5.62
C VAL A 71 -6.04 -4.61 -7.11
N LEU A 72 -4.99 -4.15 -7.82
CA LEU A 72 -5.03 -3.90 -9.28
C LEU A 72 -4.82 -5.15 -10.12
N GLY A 73 -4.28 -6.22 -9.53
CA GLY A 73 -3.96 -7.45 -10.24
C GLY A 73 -5.17 -7.96 -11.00
N ARG A 74 -4.95 -8.35 -12.26
CA ARG A 74 -5.99 -9.02 -13.04
C ARG A 74 -6.28 -10.36 -12.36
N THR A 75 -7.54 -10.59 -12.02
CA THR A 75 -8.06 -11.96 -11.96
C THR A 75 -8.12 -12.44 -13.40
N ASP A 76 -7.03 -12.99 -13.91
CA ASP A 76 -7.05 -13.66 -15.21
C ASP A 76 -7.96 -14.90 -15.08
N PRO A 77 -9.10 -14.99 -15.79
CA PRO A 77 -10.00 -16.14 -15.69
C PRO A 77 -9.40 -17.45 -16.25
N GLY A 78 -8.10 -17.46 -16.59
CA GLY A 78 -7.40 -18.56 -17.25
C GLY A 78 -6.02 -18.90 -16.66
N ALA A 79 -5.69 -18.38 -15.48
CA ALA A 79 -4.52 -18.87 -14.75
C ALA A 79 -4.90 -20.17 -14.01
N VAL A 80 -4.83 -21.29 -14.73
CA VAL A 80 -4.76 -22.67 -14.22
C VAL A 80 -3.31 -23.13 -14.22
#